data_AF-A0A7T8QWF7-F1
#
_entry.id   AF-A0A7T8QWF7-F1
#
_cell.length_a   1.000
_cell.length_b   1.000
_cell.length_c   1.000
_cell.angle_alpha   90.00
_cell.angle_beta   90.00
_cell.angle_gamma   90.00
#
_symmetry.space_group_name_H-M   'P 1'
#
loop_
_entity.id
_entity.type
_entity.pdbx_description
1 polymer ?
#
loop_
_entity_poly.entity_id
_entity_poly.type
_entity_poly.pdbx_seq_one_letter_code
_entity_poly.pdbx_strand_id
1 'polypeptide(L)'
;MARRISEVRTRLAELCPGSLFVHCCNHSLDLALQEVARDVSLIAEIFNFVQSVSTVIRESAKRMSLYQSLFSEGEPVTNSAVSHKVVCEDQGFKQTATGLRAAPPDPMHSTGGQNCSWRDSPKIFGLLKQAQKARTAYGLLCCEAMFGPCETVAKSLQGDNASVSGALECILVLKERMNRAVDTIFVKAKAFAAAHSLEWLNESRVCRTPSRFRDTAAVEDVADCAAEAKWRREFFEAVDLMNSELDCCFDQAGMSTAARREKALLDSTRGLVSDSDDVSALQLPMQDFESIALQLKMLGGLTKDQAFHTVNDLGRFMAALHPQTRGLFSEVEKLIHLCLCLPVSTACSEISFSALRRLKTWLRSKVSQCRLTHMALLHVHKDILDDLNLQDVIGEFIHRTPECKSTFG
;
A
#
# COMPACT_ATOMS: atom_id res chain seq x y z
N MET A 1 -5.03 -8.26 10.65
CA MET A 1 -6.00 -7.70 11.65
C MET A 1 -6.88 -6.59 11.05
N ALA A 2 -6.40 -5.80 10.08
CA ALA A 2 -7.17 -4.72 9.46
C ALA A 2 -8.37 -5.16 8.58
N ARG A 3 -8.34 -6.37 7.97
CA ARG A 3 -9.51 -6.97 7.29
C ARG A 3 -10.71 -7.29 8.21
N ARG A 4 -10.54 -7.26 9.54
CA ARG A 4 -11.58 -7.61 10.52
C ARG A 4 -12.37 -6.42 11.08
N ILE A 5 -12.10 -5.20 10.64
CA ILE A 5 -12.86 -4.04 11.12
C ILE A 5 -14.09 -3.87 10.23
N SER A 6 -15.12 -4.67 10.52
CA SER A 6 -16.45 -4.62 9.90
C SER A 6 -17.19 -3.31 10.16
N GLU A 7 -16.76 -2.54 11.16
CA GLU A 7 -17.57 -1.46 11.73
C GLU A 7 -17.89 -0.32 10.74
N VAL A 8 -16.93 0.08 9.89
CA VAL A 8 -17.17 1.16 8.91
C VAL A 8 -18.11 0.69 7.80
N ARG A 9 -17.88 -0.50 7.26
CA ARG A 9 -18.74 -1.11 6.23
C ARG A 9 -20.16 -1.31 6.76
N THR A 10 -20.30 -1.83 7.98
CA THR A 10 -21.60 -2.05 8.62
C THR A 10 -22.33 -0.73 8.84
N ARG A 11 -21.66 0.30 9.39
CA ARG A 11 -22.27 1.63 9.56
C ARG A 11 -22.68 2.28 8.23
N LEU A 12 -21.88 2.13 7.18
CA LEU A 12 -22.24 2.62 5.84
C LEU A 12 -23.46 1.90 5.29
N ALA A 13 -23.55 0.58 5.48
CA ALA A 13 -24.72 -0.19 5.07
C ALA A 13 -25.99 0.18 5.87
N GLU A 14 -25.87 0.48 7.16
CA GLU A 14 -26.98 0.94 8.01
C GLU A 14 -27.50 2.32 7.59
N LEU A 15 -26.59 3.26 7.31
CA LEU A 15 -26.95 4.63 6.91
C LEU A 15 -27.42 4.72 5.45
N CYS A 16 -26.81 3.92 4.57
CA CYS A 16 -27.02 3.97 3.13
C CYS A 16 -26.98 2.53 2.55
N PRO A 17 -28.10 1.79 2.56
CA PRO A 17 -28.13 0.39 2.13
C PRO A 17 -27.81 0.18 0.64
N GLY A 18 -27.99 1.21 -0.20
CA GLY A 18 -27.58 1.21 -1.61
C GLY A 18 -26.13 1.64 -1.85
N SER A 19 -25.33 1.89 -0.80
CA SER A 19 -23.95 2.33 -0.95
C SER A 19 -23.02 1.19 -1.35
N LEU A 20 -22.15 1.48 -2.32
CA LEU A 20 -21.11 0.56 -2.75
C LEU A 20 -19.91 0.71 -1.82
N PHE A 21 -19.57 -0.35 -1.09
CA PHE A 21 -18.38 -0.34 -0.25
C PHE A 21 -17.18 -0.86 -1.05
N VAL A 22 -16.15 -0.03 -1.15
CA VAL A 22 -14.88 -0.35 -1.83
C VAL A 22 -13.74 0.10 -0.93
N HIS A 23 -12.79 -0.80 -0.66
CA HIS A 23 -11.54 -0.40 -0.01
C HIS A 23 -10.67 0.39 -1.01
N CYS A 24 -9.98 1.44 -0.55
CA CYS A 24 -9.08 2.17 -1.43
C CYS A 24 -7.94 1.29 -1.92
N CYS A 25 -7.56 1.48 -3.19
CA CYS A 25 -6.66 0.57 -3.90
C CYS A 25 -5.30 0.45 -3.20
N ASN A 26 -4.77 1.56 -2.68
CA ASN A 26 -3.52 1.54 -1.91
C ASN A 26 -3.62 0.84 -0.57
N HIS A 27 -4.76 0.96 0.12
CA HIS A 27 -4.97 0.19 1.35
C HIS A 27 -5.10 -1.30 1.05
N SER A 28 -5.84 -1.66 0.00
CA SER A 28 -5.94 -3.04 -0.49
C SER A 28 -4.57 -3.65 -0.82
N LEU A 29 -3.70 -2.87 -1.46
CA LEU A 29 -2.32 -3.26 -1.75
C LEU A 29 -1.48 -3.43 -0.45
N ASP A 30 -1.53 -2.46 0.46
CA ASP A 30 -0.82 -2.53 1.76
C ASP A 30 -1.28 -3.73 2.60
N LEU A 31 -2.58 -4.04 2.59
CA LEU A 31 -3.11 -5.25 3.24
C LEU A 31 -2.49 -6.53 2.67
N ALA A 32 -2.39 -6.67 1.34
CA ALA A 32 -1.79 -7.84 0.72
C ALA A 32 -0.31 -7.97 1.10
N LEU A 33 0.42 -6.85 1.08
CA LEU A 33 1.83 -6.79 1.44
C LEU A 33 2.08 -7.14 2.91
N GLN A 34 1.19 -6.73 3.83
CA GLN A 34 1.26 -7.06 5.25
C GLN A 34 1.02 -8.54 5.54
N GLU A 35 0.07 -9.17 4.85
CA GLU A 35 -0.22 -10.59 5.03
C GLU A 35 0.96 -11.43 4.53
N VAL A 36 1.54 -11.09 3.38
CA VAL A 36 2.75 -11.75 2.86
C VAL A 36 3.95 -11.58 3.81
N ALA A 37 4.19 -10.37 4.33
CA ALA A 37 5.29 -10.11 5.25
C ALA A 37 5.15 -10.86 6.59
N ARG A 38 3.92 -11.20 6.98
CA ARG A 38 3.63 -11.92 8.23
C ARG A 38 3.71 -13.44 8.06
N ASP A 39 3.12 -13.97 6.99
CA ASP A 39 2.87 -15.41 6.87
C ASP A 39 4.00 -16.15 6.15
N VAL A 40 4.81 -15.45 5.33
CA VAL A 40 5.98 -16.05 4.66
C VAL A 40 7.23 -15.94 5.55
N SER A 41 7.72 -17.08 6.02
CA SER A 41 8.90 -17.16 6.90
C SER A 41 10.15 -16.47 6.34
N LEU A 42 10.48 -16.70 5.06
CA LEU A 42 11.63 -16.06 4.40
C LEU A 42 11.54 -14.54 4.44
N ILE A 43 10.37 -13.97 4.13
CA ILE A 43 10.17 -12.52 4.11
C ILE A 43 10.20 -11.97 5.54
N ALA A 44 9.50 -12.61 6.47
CA ALA A 44 9.49 -12.21 7.88
C ALA A 44 10.92 -12.20 8.49
N GLU A 45 11.75 -13.20 8.20
CA GLU A 45 13.16 -13.24 8.62
C GLU A 45 13.95 -12.04 8.12
N ILE A 46 13.74 -11.65 6.86
CA ILE A 46 14.43 -10.52 6.23
C ILE A 46 13.95 -9.18 6.77
N PHE A 47 12.65 -8.98 6.93
CA PHE A 47 12.11 -7.75 7.53
C PHE A 47 12.63 -7.55 8.96
N ASN A 48 12.65 -8.62 9.77
CA ASN A 48 13.23 -8.58 11.11
C ASN A 48 14.73 -8.26 11.10
N PHE A 49 15.48 -8.82 10.13
CA PHE A 49 16.90 -8.49 9.95
C PHE A 49 17.09 -7.01 9.60
N VAL A 50 16.37 -6.49 8.61
CA VAL A 50 16.46 -5.08 8.19
C VAL A 50 16.07 -4.14 9.33
N GLN A 51 14.99 -4.45 10.07
CA GLN A 51 14.58 -3.68 11.25
C GLN A 51 15.65 -3.70 12.35
N SER A 52 16.29 -4.85 12.59
CA SER A 52 17.37 -4.98 13.57
C SER A 52 18.60 -4.17 13.16
N VAL A 53 18.96 -4.14 11.87
CA VAL A 53 20.05 -3.29 11.40
C VAL A 53 19.70 -1.80 11.51
N SER A 54 18.49 -1.41 11.11
CA SER A 54 17.99 -0.03 11.22
C SER A 54 18.03 0.49 12.66
N THR A 55 17.52 -0.29 13.61
CA THR A 55 17.52 0.06 15.04
C THR A 55 18.94 0.25 15.57
N VAL A 56 19.85 -0.68 15.25
CA VAL A 56 21.28 -0.56 15.59
C VAL A 56 21.88 0.73 15.01
N ILE A 57 21.66 1.05 13.74
CA ILE A 57 22.18 2.30 13.14
C ILE A 57 21.65 3.52 13.88
N ARG A 58 20.35 3.55 14.18
CA ARG A 58 19.65 4.68 14.82
C ARG A 58 20.00 4.90 16.29
N GLU A 59 20.40 3.85 17.00
CA GLU A 59 20.82 3.94 18.41
C GLU A 59 22.09 4.79 18.61
N SER A 60 22.86 5.10 17.56
CA SER A 60 24.06 5.93 17.67
C SER A 60 24.10 7.01 16.60
N ALA A 61 24.20 8.27 17.03
CA ALA A 61 24.39 9.41 16.13
C ALA A 61 25.63 9.26 15.24
N LYS A 62 26.72 8.66 15.76
CA LYS A 62 27.93 8.37 14.97
C LYS A 62 27.65 7.36 13.85
N ARG A 63 26.94 6.26 14.16
CA ARG A 63 26.57 5.25 13.16
C ARG A 63 25.62 5.81 12.12
N MET A 64 24.66 6.64 12.54
CA MET A 64 23.77 7.36 11.63
C MET A 64 24.55 8.30 10.70
N SER A 65 25.49 9.08 11.23
CA SER A 65 26.32 9.99 10.43
C SER A 65 27.21 9.25 9.43
N LEU A 66 27.79 8.10 9.83
CA LEU A 66 28.57 7.25 8.95
C LEU A 66 27.71 6.64 7.85
N TYR A 67 26.53 6.13 8.20
CA TYR A 67 25.56 5.63 7.24
C TYR A 67 25.17 6.71 6.21
N GLN A 68 24.86 7.92 6.66
CA GLN A 68 24.55 9.06 5.77
C GLN A 68 25.75 9.48 4.90
N SER A 69 26.97 9.37 5.41
CA SER A 69 28.19 9.69 4.63
C SER A 69 28.50 8.67 3.54
N LEU A 70 28.16 7.40 3.77
CA LEU A 70 28.33 6.32 2.80
C LEU A 70 27.22 6.31 1.75
N PHE A 71 26.04 6.82 2.10
CA PHE A 71 24.83 6.76 1.30
C PHE A 71 24.20 8.16 1.25
N SER A 72 24.63 8.95 0.26
CA SER A 72 24.22 10.34 0.00
C SER A 72 22.70 10.55 0.09
N GLU A 73 22.28 11.61 0.83
CA GLU A 73 20.95 12.27 0.95
C GLU A 73 19.66 11.50 0.55
N GLY A 74 19.59 10.19 0.76
CA GLY A 74 18.33 9.43 0.73
C GLY A 74 17.54 9.60 2.02
N GLU A 75 16.20 9.50 1.96
CA GLU A 75 15.32 9.67 3.12
C GLU A 75 15.78 8.81 4.33
N PRO A 76 15.72 9.34 5.56
CA PRO A 76 16.21 8.63 6.75
C PRO A 76 15.45 7.31 6.97
N VAL A 77 16.18 6.25 7.34
CA VAL A 77 15.61 4.94 7.68
C VAL A 77 14.51 5.08 8.74
N THR A 78 13.25 5.04 8.32
CA THR A 78 12.11 5.27 9.21
C THR A 78 11.82 4.04 10.07
N ASN A 79 11.23 4.25 11.25
CA ASN A 79 10.91 3.21 12.25
C ASN A 79 9.65 2.40 11.88
N SER A 80 9.09 2.60 10.69
CA SER A 80 7.90 1.87 10.31
C SER A 80 8.32 0.49 9.84
N ALA A 81 8.20 -0.49 10.74
CA ALA A 81 8.39 -1.91 10.49
C ALA A 81 7.46 -2.49 9.39
N VAL A 82 6.67 -1.65 8.71
CA VAL A 82 5.73 -2.02 7.64
C VAL A 82 5.64 -0.94 6.56
N SER A 83 6.41 0.16 6.60
CA SER A 83 6.39 1.09 5.46
C SER A 83 7.16 0.44 4.31
N HIS A 84 6.44 0.13 3.23
CA HIS A 84 6.98 -0.30 1.94
C HIS A 84 8.24 0.47 1.49
N LYS A 85 8.50 1.67 2.02
CA LYS A 85 9.71 2.46 1.77
C LYS A 85 11.04 1.81 2.19
N VAL A 86 11.08 0.92 3.18
CA VAL A 86 12.38 0.40 3.69
C VAL A 86 12.95 -0.75 2.85
N VAL A 87 12.14 -1.33 1.95
CA VAL A 87 12.49 -2.55 1.22
C VAL A 87 12.56 -2.33 -0.31
N CYS A 88 12.09 -1.18 -0.80
CA CYS A 88 11.74 -1.02 -2.22
C CYS A 88 12.69 -0.16 -3.06
N GLU A 89 13.78 0.36 -2.50
CA GLU A 89 14.86 0.90 -3.31
C GLU A 89 16.02 -0.11 -3.34
N ASP A 90 16.45 -0.49 -4.55
CA ASP A 90 17.65 -1.30 -4.93
C ASP A 90 18.95 -0.86 -4.19
N GLN A 91 18.89 0.28 -3.50
CA GLN A 91 19.93 0.76 -2.63
C GLN A 91 19.93 0.11 -1.24
N GLY A 92 18.80 -0.33 -0.66
CA GLY A 92 18.74 -0.78 0.74
C GLY A 92 19.72 -1.92 1.09
N PHE A 93 19.80 -2.98 0.27
CA PHE A 93 20.74 -4.09 0.56
C PHE A 93 22.20 -3.76 0.21
N LYS A 94 22.44 -3.05 -0.90
CA LYS A 94 23.76 -2.48 -1.22
C LYS A 94 24.22 -1.56 -0.09
N GLN A 95 23.34 -0.75 0.49
CA GLN A 95 23.62 0.14 1.63
C GLN A 95 23.83 -0.62 2.95
N THR A 96 23.05 -1.67 3.21
CA THR A 96 23.14 -2.43 4.48
C THR A 96 24.39 -3.30 4.53
N ALA A 97 24.69 -4.05 3.47
CA ALA A 97 25.86 -4.93 3.40
C ALA A 97 27.17 -4.14 3.20
N THR A 98 27.15 -3.06 2.41
CA THR A 98 28.32 -2.18 2.23
C THR A 98 28.53 -1.30 3.46
N GLY A 99 27.48 -0.84 4.15
CA GLY A 99 27.61 -0.07 5.40
C GLY A 99 28.20 -0.87 6.56
N LEU A 100 27.91 -2.18 6.60
CA LEU A 100 28.53 -3.12 7.54
C LEU A 100 29.98 -3.47 7.17
N ARG A 101 30.35 -3.43 5.88
CA ARG A 101 31.71 -3.76 5.38
C ARG A 101 32.65 -2.55 5.26
N ALA A 102 32.12 -1.35 5.02
CA ALA A 102 32.88 -0.14 4.65
C ALA A 102 33.20 0.80 5.83
N ALA A 103 32.87 0.43 7.08
CA ALA A 103 33.36 1.18 8.23
C ALA A 103 34.83 0.84 8.48
N PRO A 104 35.79 1.77 8.26
CA PRO A 104 37.19 1.49 8.55
C PRO A 104 37.37 1.28 10.07
N PRO A 105 38.21 0.33 10.50
CA PRO A 105 38.79 0.40 11.83
C PRO A 105 39.84 1.50 11.79
N ASP A 106 39.75 2.54 12.62
CA ASP A 106 40.98 3.21 13.04
C ASP A 106 40.90 3.86 14.43
N PRO A 107 42.04 3.92 15.14
CA PRO A 107 42.14 4.21 16.57
C PRO A 107 42.55 5.67 16.87
N MET A 108 42.28 6.08 18.13
CA MET A 108 42.84 7.23 18.87
C MET A 108 42.37 8.64 18.43
N HIS A 109 42.17 9.64 19.31
CA HIS A 109 42.72 9.95 20.63
C HIS A 109 41.67 10.66 21.51
N SER A 110 41.52 10.22 22.76
CA SER A 110 41.70 11.05 23.98
C SER A 110 41.05 10.40 25.20
N THR A 111 41.93 9.88 26.08
CA THR A 111 41.79 9.78 27.54
C THR A 111 40.54 9.15 28.15
N GLY A 112 40.73 7.92 28.64
CA GLY A 112 40.09 7.43 29.85
C GLY A 112 38.94 6.45 29.63
N GLY A 113 39.25 5.16 29.69
CA GLY A 113 38.28 4.11 30.04
C GLY A 113 37.72 3.30 28.87
N GLN A 114 38.30 2.11 28.68
CA GLN A 114 37.78 0.94 27.97
C GLN A 114 37.67 1.04 26.43
N ASN A 115 38.61 0.33 25.79
CA ASN A 115 38.49 -0.18 24.42
C ASN A 115 37.21 -1.02 24.29
N CYS A 116 36.15 -0.43 23.76
CA CYS A 116 35.03 -1.19 23.20
C CYS A 116 35.13 -1.07 21.69
N SER A 117 35.69 -2.09 21.05
CA SER A 117 35.59 -2.20 19.60
C SER A 117 34.10 -2.35 19.27
N TRP A 118 33.62 -1.70 18.20
CA TRP A 118 32.23 -1.89 17.75
C TRP A 118 31.91 -3.37 17.42
N ARG A 119 32.96 -4.20 17.28
CA ARG A 119 32.92 -5.65 17.11
C ARG A 119 32.56 -6.41 18.39
N ASP A 120 32.51 -5.74 19.55
CA ASP A 120 32.32 -6.36 20.87
C ASP A 120 30.85 -6.41 21.30
N SER A 121 29.92 -5.79 20.55
CA SER A 121 28.48 -5.97 20.78
C SER A 121 28.00 -7.28 20.14
N PRO A 122 27.53 -8.27 20.93
CA PRO A 122 27.07 -9.56 20.40
C PRO A 122 25.96 -9.41 19.35
N LYS A 123 25.15 -8.35 19.46
CA LYS A 123 24.07 -8.03 18.52
C LYS A 123 24.62 -7.65 17.13
N ILE A 124 25.63 -6.78 17.08
CA ILE A 124 26.24 -6.32 15.81
C ILE A 124 26.99 -7.48 15.15
N PHE A 125 27.73 -8.26 15.94
CA PHE A 125 28.42 -9.44 15.45
C PHE A 125 27.44 -10.47 14.86
N GLY A 126 26.31 -10.71 15.54
CA GLY A 126 25.24 -11.58 15.05
C GLY A 126 24.66 -11.11 13.71
N LEU A 127 24.37 -9.82 13.57
CA LEU A 127 23.86 -9.23 12.33
C LEU A 127 24.89 -9.29 11.19
N LEU A 128 26.17 -9.07 11.48
CA LEU A 128 27.24 -9.19 10.47
C LEU A 128 27.37 -10.63 9.98
N LYS A 129 27.35 -11.61 10.90
CA LYS A 129 27.35 -13.03 10.55
C LYS A 129 26.13 -13.43 9.74
N GLN A 130 24.96 -12.84 10.01
CA GLN A 130 23.76 -13.05 9.20
C GLN A 130 23.91 -12.43 7.81
N ALA A 131 24.44 -11.21 7.70
CA ALA A 131 24.68 -10.53 6.42
C ALA A 131 25.69 -11.27 5.52
N GLN A 132 26.59 -12.05 6.09
CA GLN A 132 27.56 -12.87 5.34
C GLN A 132 26.96 -14.13 4.70
N LYS A 133 25.74 -14.52 5.08
CA LYS A 133 25.06 -15.69 4.53
C LYS A 133 24.36 -15.36 3.22
N ALA A 134 24.49 -16.25 2.24
CA ALA A 134 23.79 -16.12 0.97
C ALA A 134 22.26 -16.14 1.11
N ARG A 135 21.71 -16.79 2.15
CA ARG A 135 20.26 -16.77 2.45
C ARG A 135 19.73 -15.36 2.64
N THR A 136 20.49 -14.51 3.33
CA THR A 136 20.09 -13.12 3.60
C THR A 136 20.10 -12.30 2.30
N ALA A 137 21.11 -12.50 1.45
CA ALA A 137 21.15 -11.87 0.13
C ALA A 137 20.00 -12.34 -0.78
N TYR A 138 19.72 -13.65 -0.80
CA TYR A 138 18.61 -14.22 -1.54
C TYR A 138 17.27 -13.62 -1.10
N GLY A 139 16.99 -13.63 0.20
CA GLY A 139 15.75 -13.09 0.73
C GLY A 139 15.58 -11.58 0.48
N LEU A 140 16.67 -10.82 0.45
CA LEU A 140 16.63 -9.39 0.11
C LEU A 140 16.33 -9.15 -1.37
N LEU A 141 16.91 -9.94 -2.27
CA LEU A 141 16.56 -9.90 -3.70
C LEU A 141 15.12 -10.34 -3.96
N CYS A 142 14.62 -11.33 -3.21
CA CYS A 142 13.21 -11.72 -3.24
C CYS A 142 12.30 -10.57 -2.81
N CYS A 143 12.64 -9.90 -1.70
CA CYS A 143 11.86 -8.77 -1.21
C CYS A 143 11.90 -7.59 -2.20
N GLU A 144 13.05 -7.26 -2.78
CA GLU A 144 13.16 -6.22 -3.79
C GLU A 144 12.29 -6.54 -5.03
N ALA A 145 12.34 -7.79 -5.51
CA ALA A 145 11.58 -8.21 -6.68
C ALA A 145 10.06 -8.23 -6.46
N MET A 146 9.61 -8.48 -5.23
CA MET A 146 8.19 -8.48 -4.87
C MET A 146 7.68 -7.08 -4.50
N PHE A 147 8.31 -6.43 -3.52
CA PHE A 147 7.81 -5.19 -2.94
C PHE A 147 8.20 -3.96 -3.78
N GLY A 148 9.31 -3.98 -4.50
CA GLY A 148 9.76 -2.85 -5.34
C GLY A 148 8.72 -2.44 -6.40
N PRO A 149 8.22 -3.39 -7.22
CA PRO A 149 7.11 -3.12 -8.14
C PRO A 149 5.84 -2.63 -7.43
N CYS A 150 5.52 -3.18 -6.25
CA CYS A 150 4.36 -2.73 -5.46
C CYS A 150 4.49 -1.27 -5.02
N GLU A 151 5.69 -0.78 -4.68
CA GLU A 151 5.86 0.64 -4.34
C GLU A 151 5.61 1.55 -5.55
N THR A 152 6.05 1.11 -6.74
CA THR A 152 5.80 1.86 -7.99
C THR A 152 4.30 1.96 -8.27
N VAL A 153 3.58 0.85 -8.10
CA VAL A 153 2.11 0.82 -8.22
C VAL A 153 1.47 1.69 -7.15
N ALA A 154 1.94 1.62 -5.90
CA ALA A 154 1.38 2.41 -4.81
C ALA A 154 1.50 3.93 -5.04
N LYS A 155 2.65 4.39 -5.55
CA LYS A 155 2.87 5.80 -5.93
C LYS A 155 1.94 6.22 -7.08
N SER A 156 1.72 5.34 -8.06
CA SER A 156 0.79 5.59 -9.18
C SER A 156 -0.67 5.71 -8.71
N LEU A 157 -1.10 4.80 -7.84
CA LEU A 157 -2.45 4.77 -7.25
C LEU A 157 -2.75 5.94 -6.30
N GLN A 158 -1.70 6.61 -5.80
CA GLN A 158 -1.81 7.84 -5.01
C GLN A 158 -2.06 9.09 -5.87
N GLY A 159 -1.89 9.01 -7.20
CA GLY A 159 -2.08 10.16 -8.08
C GLY A 159 -3.54 10.59 -8.22
N ASP A 160 -3.73 11.86 -8.55
CA ASP A 160 -5.07 12.47 -8.69
C ASP A 160 -5.90 11.91 -9.85
N ASN A 161 -5.25 11.21 -10.79
CA ASN A 161 -5.87 10.56 -11.94
C ASN A 161 -6.04 9.04 -11.75
N ALA A 162 -5.87 8.53 -10.52
CA ALA A 162 -6.04 7.12 -10.23
C ALA A 162 -7.50 6.69 -10.47
N SER A 163 -7.67 5.69 -11.32
CA SER A 163 -8.97 5.16 -11.71
C SER A 163 -9.09 3.69 -11.32
N VAL A 164 -10.32 3.18 -11.20
CA VAL A 164 -10.53 1.80 -10.74
C VAL A 164 -10.06 0.83 -11.81
N SER A 165 -10.41 1.09 -13.07
CA SER A 165 -9.93 0.29 -14.21
C SER A 165 -8.41 0.31 -14.31
N GLY A 166 -7.78 1.49 -14.20
CA GLY A 166 -6.33 1.61 -14.21
C GLY A 166 -5.66 0.88 -13.05
N ALA A 167 -6.27 0.87 -11.86
CA ALA A 167 -5.78 0.11 -10.72
C ALA A 167 -5.79 -1.40 -10.98
N LEU A 168 -6.88 -1.95 -11.52
CA LEU A 168 -6.98 -3.37 -11.86
C LEU A 168 -5.93 -3.78 -12.91
N GLU A 169 -5.72 -2.95 -13.95
CA GLU A 169 -4.67 -3.19 -14.95
C GLU A 169 -3.27 -3.17 -14.32
N CYS A 170 -2.99 -2.21 -13.43
CA CYS A 170 -1.72 -2.16 -12.72
C CYS A 170 -1.46 -3.43 -11.90
N ILE A 171 -2.49 -3.98 -11.24
CA ILE A 171 -2.38 -5.23 -10.50
C ILE A 171 -2.13 -6.42 -11.42
N LEU A 172 -2.79 -6.51 -12.59
CA LEU A 172 -2.51 -7.57 -13.56
C LEU A 172 -1.05 -7.55 -14.02
N VAL A 173 -0.54 -6.38 -14.39
CA VAL A 173 0.87 -6.19 -14.80
C VAL A 173 1.83 -6.53 -13.65
N LEU A 174 1.47 -6.16 -12.42
CA LEU A 174 2.24 -6.48 -11.22
C LEU A 174 2.37 -8.00 -11.02
N LYS A 175 1.28 -8.75 -11.14
CA LYS A 175 1.26 -10.22 -11.01
C LYS A 175 2.13 -10.87 -12.09
N GLU A 176 2.01 -10.43 -13.34
CA GLU A 176 2.87 -10.93 -14.42
C GLU A 176 4.35 -10.69 -14.14
N ARG A 177 4.70 -9.49 -13.66
CA ARG A 177 6.09 -9.14 -13.34
C ARG A 177 6.65 -10.00 -12.21
N MET A 178 5.88 -10.26 -11.16
CA MET A 178 6.31 -11.11 -10.04
C MET A 178 6.52 -12.56 -10.48
N ASN A 179 5.60 -13.10 -11.28
CA ASN A 179 5.71 -14.47 -11.81
C ASN A 179 6.97 -14.65 -12.67
N ARG A 180 7.29 -13.68 -13.54
CA ARG A 180 8.54 -13.71 -14.33
C ARG A 180 9.80 -13.59 -13.48
N ALA A 181 9.71 -12.94 -12.31
CA ALA A 181 10.87 -12.74 -11.46
C ALA A 181 11.36 -14.07 -10.84
N VAL A 182 10.47 -15.03 -10.59
CA VAL A 182 10.78 -16.33 -9.98
C VAL A 182 11.90 -17.07 -10.72
N ASP A 183 11.88 -17.06 -12.05
CA ASP A 183 12.87 -17.74 -12.88
C ASP A 183 14.26 -17.09 -12.79
N THR A 184 14.30 -15.78 -12.56
CA THR A 184 15.54 -14.99 -12.67
C THR A 184 16.24 -14.75 -11.32
N ILE A 185 15.49 -14.66 -10.22
CA ILE A 185 16.03 -14.24 -8.92
C ILE A 185 17.06 -15.23 -8.38
N PHE A 186 16.84 -16.52 -8.56
CA PHE A 186 17.78 -17.53 -8.07
C PHE A 186 19.15 -17.42 -8.75
N VAL A 187 19.16 -17.18 -10.06
CA VAL A 187 20.40 -16.96 -10.84
C VAL A 187 21.10 -15.68 -10.38
N LYS A 188 20.35 -14.59 -10.19
CA LYS A 188 20.87 -13.32 -9.66
C LYS A 188 21.48 -13.49 -8.27
N ALA A 189 20.83 -14.24 -7.37
CA ALA A 189 21.32 -14.48 -6.04
C ALA A 189 22.63 -15.29 -6.04
N LYS A 190 22.75 -16.29 -6.92
CA LYS A 190 23.98 -17.07 -7.08
C LYS A 190 25.14 -16.21 -7.60
N ALA A 191 24.88 -15.38 -8.62
CA ALA A 191 25.87 -14.43 -9.13
C ALA A 191 26.29 -13.39 -8.08
N PHE A 192 25.32 -12.87 -7.31
CA PHE A 192 25.58 -11.91 -6.24
C PHE A 192 26.42 -12.53 -5.10
N ALA A 193 26.09 -13.75 -4.69
CA ALA A 193 26.83 -14.47 -3.66
C ALA A 193 28.28 -14.75 -4.09
N ALA A 194 28.50 -15.12 -5.35
CA ALA A 194 29.85 -15.29 -5.90
C ALA A 194 30.64 -13.98 -5.90
N ALA A 195 30.04 -12.88 -6.33
CA ALA A 195 30.68 -11.57 -6.39
C ALA A 195 31.11 -11.01 -5.01
N HIS A 196 30.37 -11.35 -3.95
CA HIS A 196 30.59 -10.81 -2.59
C HIS A 196 31.21 -11.82 -1.61
N SER A 197 31.62 -12.99 -2.12
CA SER A 197 32.18 -14.11 -1.34
C SER A 197 31.31 -14.46 -0.13
N LEU A 198 30.00 -14.59 -0.34
CA LEU A 198 29.05 -14.97 0.71
C LEU A 198 29.11 -16.48 0.96
N GLU A 199 28.85 -16.88 2.22
CA GLU A 199 28.68 -18.28 2.59
C GLU A 199 27.42 -18.81 1.87
N TRP A 200 27.62 -19.58 0.79
CA TRP A 200 26.54 -20.27 0.09
C TRP A 200 25.92 -21.36 0.98
N LEU A 201 24.78 -21.92 0.56
CA LEU A 201 24.03 -22.97 1.26
C LEU A 201 24.91 -23.87 2.14
N ASN A 202 24.69 -23.83 3.46
CA ASN A 202 25.24 -24.85 4.34
C ASN A 202 24.48 -26.14 4.05
N GLU A 203 25.21 -27.21 3.75
CA GLU A 203 24.66 -28.54 3.57
C GLU A 203 23.65 -28.81 4.68
N SER A 204 22.39 -29.07 4.31
CA SER A 204 21.37 -29.42 5.29
C SER A 204 21.88 -30.60 6.11
N ARG A 205 21.95 -30.44 7.43
CA ARG A 205 22.38 -31.51 8.34
C ARG A 205 21.52 -32.74 8.05
N VAL A 206 22.10 -33.76 7.44
CA VAL A 206 21.39 -35.01 7.15
C VAL A 206 20.90 -35.58 8.48
N CYS A 207 19.58 -35.64 8.65
CA CYS A 207 18.98 -36.39 9.74
C CYS A 207 19.22 -37.87 9.46
N ARG A 208 20.33 -38.40 9.98
CA ARG A 208 20.63 -39.81 9.83
C ARG A 208 19.55 -40.62 10.52
N THR A 209 18.88 -41.48 9.76
CA THR A 209 17.95 -42.47 10.31
C THR A 209 18.64 -43.26 11.42
N PRO A 210 18.06 -43.31 12.64
CA PRO A 210 18.61 -44.07 13.76
C PRO A 210 18.90 -45.50 13.33
N SER A 211 20.00 -46.08 13.81
CA SER A 211 20.52 -47.39 13.33
C SER A 211 19.48 -48.50 13.24
N ARG A 212 18.48 -48.47 14.13
CA ARG A 212 17.38 -49.44 14.22
C ARG A 212 16.36 -49.39 13.06
N PHE A 213 16.41 -48.38 12.20
CA PHE A 213 15.45 -48.15 11.11
C PHE A 213 16.11 -48.06 9.73
N ARG A 214 17.40 -48.44 9.58
CA ARG A 214 18.10 -48.35 8.29
C ARG A 214 17.60 -49.37 7.26
N ASP A 215 17.16 -50.55 7.71
CA ASP A 215 16.81 -51.66 6.81
C ASP A 215 15.44 -51.47 6.11
N THR A 216 14.63 -50.52 6.56
CA THR A 216 13.34 -50.16 5.96
C THR A 216 13.36 -48.79 5.28
N ALA A 217 14.46 -48.06 5.33
CA ALA A 217 14.57 -46.73 4.75
C ALA A 217 15.01 -46.81 3.28
N ALA A 218 14.27 -46.13 2.39
CA ALA A 218 14.67 -45.99 0.99
C ALA A 218 16.02 -45.25 0.87
N VAL A 219 16.76 -45.52 -0.21
CA VAL A 219 18.05 -44.86 -0.53
C VAL A 219 17.82 -43.36 -0.67
N GLU A 220 18.41 -42.56 0.22
CA GLU A 220 18.29 -41.10 0.25
C GLU A 220 19.33 -40.43 -0.67
N ASP A 221 19.01 -40.25 -1.96
CA ASP A 221 19.79 -39.43 -2.90
C ASP A 221 19.03 -38.12 -3.23
N VAL A 222 19.00 -37.10 -2.35
CA VAL A 222 18.39 -35.78 -2.70
C VAL A 222 18.93 -34.56 -1.93
N ALA A 223 20.11 -34.58 -1.30
CA ALA A 223 20.51 -33.51 -0.37
C ALA A 223 20.75 -32.13 -1.04
N ASP A 224 21.44 -32.08 -2.18
CA ASP A 224 21.78 -30.80 -2.84
C ASP A 224 20.59 -30.19 -3.61
N CYS A 225 19.74 -31.04 -4.18
CA CYS A 225 18.47 -30.60 -4.75
C CYS A 225 17.51 -30.08 -3.67
N ALA A 226 17.52 -30.64 -2.45
CA ALA A 226 16.56 -30.29 -1.41
C ALA A 226 16.71 -28.84 -0.90
N ALA A 227 17.95 -28.34 -0.76
CA ALA A 227 18.18 -27.03 -0.16
C ALA A 227 17.94 -25.88 -1.15
N GLU A 228 18.42 -25.99 -2.40
CA GLU A 228 18.07 -25.03 -3.45
C GLU A 228 16.56 -25.07 -3.77
N ALA A 229 15.97 -26.27 -3.84
CA ALA A 229 14.52 -26.40 -4.03
C ALA A 229 13.73 -25.85 -2.85
N LYS A 230 14.28 -25.89 -1.62
CA LYS A 230 13.65 -25.27 -0.45
C LYS A 230 13.58 -23.74 -0.61
N TRP A 231 14.68 -23.09 -0.98
CA TRP A 231 14.68 -21.63 -1.17
C TRP A 231 13.75 -21.21 -2.30
N ARG A 232 13.77 -21.93 -3.43
CA ARG A 232 12.82 -21.73 -4.53
C ARG A 232 11.38 -21.88 -4.05
N ARG A 233 11.05 -22.95 -3.31
CA ARG A 233 9.71 -23.16 -2.73
C ARG A 233 9.27 -22.03 -1.81
N GLU A 234 10.14 -21.55 -0.93
CA GLU A 234 9.84 -20.42 -0.02
C GLU A 234 9.50 -19.14 -0.82
N PHE A 235 10.15 -18.91 -1.96
CA PHE A 235 9.83 -17.77 -2.81
C PHE A 235 8.57 -17.98 -3.67
N PHE A 236 8.35 -19.20 -4.19
CA PHE A 236 7.10 -19.55 -4.87
C PHE A 236 5.90 -19.36 -3.94
N GLU A 237 5.99 -19.85 -2.69
CA GLU A 237 4.97 -19.64 -1.66
C GLU A 237 4.68 -18.15 -1.45
N ALA A 238 5.72 -17.31 -1.47
CA ALA A 238 5.57 -15.88 -1.32
C ALA A 238 4.83 -15.22 -2.49
N VAL A 239 5.16 -15.59 -3.72
CA VAL A 239 4.52 -15.08 -4.94
C VAL A 239 3.08 -15.59 -5.06
N ASP A 240 2.84 -16.86 -4.75
CA ASP A 240 1.50 -17.46 -4.75
C ASP A 240 0.60 -16.79 -3.71
N LEU A 241 1.10 -16.60 -2.48
CA LEU A 241 0.36 -15.88 -1.46
C LEU A 241 0.09 -14.44 -1.90
N MET A 242 1.08 -13.74 -2.44
CA MET A 242 0.87 -12.38 -2.95
C MET A 242 -0.22 -12.33 -4.03
N ASN A 243 -0.17 -13.24 -5.01
CA ASN A 243 -1.17 -13.31 -6.06
C ASN A 243 -2.57 -13.58 -5.52
N SER A 244 -2.70 -14.54 -4.59
CA SER A 244 -3.96 -14.86 -3.91
C SER A 244 -4.49 -13.69 -3.09
N GLU A 245 -3.61 -12.99 -2.39
CA GLU A 245 -3.97 -11.85 -1.55
C GLU A 245 -4.39 -10.63 -2.37
N LEU A 246 -3.73 -10.40 -3.51
CA LEU A 246 -4.12 -9.39 -4.49
C LEU A 246 -5.49 -9.71 -5.09
N ASP A 247 -5.75 -10.96 -5.48
CA ASP A 247 -7.08 -11.36 -5.98
C ASP A 247 -8.14 -11.13 -4.91
N CYS A 248 -7.91 -11.61 -3.68
CA CYS A 248 -8.85 -11.40 -2.57
C CYS A 248 -9.08 -9.91 -2.26
N CYS A 249 -8.06 -9.06 -2.41
CA CYS A 249 -8.15 -7.63 -2.17
C CYS A 249 -8.87 -6.86 -3.28
N PHE A 250 -8.72 -7.26 -4.55
CA PHE A 250 -9.20 -6.51 -5.70
C PHE A 250 -10.43 -7.12 -6.40
N ASP A 251 -10.71 -8.43 -6.24
CA ASP A 251 -11.94 -9.10 -6.70
C ASP A 251 -13.13 -8.91 -5.74
N GLN A 252 -13.27 -7.68 -5.23
CA GLN A 252 -14.43 -7.32 -4.44
C GLN A 252 -15.59 -7.00 -5.40
N ALA A 253 -16.80 -7.49 -5.09
CA ALA A 253 -18.01 -7.14 -5.84
C ALA A 253 -18.21 -5.61 -5.96
N GLY A 254 -17.75 -4.85 -4.95
CA GLY A 254 -17.74 -3.40 -5.00
C GLY A 254 -16.80 -2.84 -6.08
N MET A 255 -15.58 -3.36 -6.17
CA MET A 255 -14.57 -2.91 -7.13
C MET A 255 -14.99 -3.22 -8.57
N SER A 256 -15.57 -4.39 -8.82
CA SER A 256 -16.03 -4.77 -10.16
C SER A 256 -17.22 -3.93 -10.63
N THR A 257 -18.17 -3.62 -9.74
CA THR A 257 -19.26 -2.67 -10.04
C THR A 257 -18.72 -1.27 -10.31
N ALA A 258 -17.76 -0.80 -9.53
CA ALA A 258 -17.12 0.50 -9.74
C ALA A 258 -16.40 0.58 -11.10
N ALA A 259 -15.60 -0.44 -11.44
CA ALA A 259 -14.92 -0.56 -12.73
C ALA A 259 -15.92 -0.59 -13.89
N ARG A 260 -17.05 -1.28 -13.73
CA ARG A 260 -18.11 -1.35 -14.74
C ARG A 260 -18.76 0.02 -14.97
N ARG A 261 -19.02 0.79 -13.91
CA ARG A 261 -19.55 2.16 -14.00
C ARG A 261 -18.60 3.09 -14.73
N GLU A 262 -17.33 3.06 -14.37
CA GLU A 262 -16.28 3.83 -15.04
C GLU A 262 -16.19 3.47 -16.53
N LYS A 263 -16.09 2.18 -16.84
CA LYS A 263 -16.02 1.68 -18.22
C LYS A 263 -17.25 2.08 -19.04
N ALA A 264 -18.46 1.94 -18.48
CA ALA A 264 -19.69 2.33 -19.16
C ALA A 264 -19.70 3.81 -19.55
N LEU A 265 -19.23 4.71 -18.67
CA LEU A 265 -19.09 6.14 -18.99
C LEU A 265 -18.10 6.36 -20.13
N LEU A 266 -16.89 5.81 -20.03
CA LEU A 266 -15.83 6.03 -21.01
C LEU A 266 -16.16 5.42 -22.38
N ASP A 267 -16.72 4.22 -22.42
CA ASP A 267 -17.16 3.58 -23.67
C ASP A 267 -18.33 4.37 -24.31
N SER A 268 -19.20 4.95 -23.48
CA SER A 268 -20.27 5.85 -23.96
C SER A 268 -19.73 7.10 -24.62
N THR A 269 -18.68 7.73 -24.06
CA THR A 269 -18.05 8.89 -24.71
C THR A 269 -17.45 8.57 -26.08
N ARG A 270 -17.05 7.31 -26.31
CA ARG A 270 -16.50 6.81 -27.57
C ARG A 270 -17.58 6.36 -28.57
N GLY A 271 -18.85 6.37 -28.15
CA GLY A 271 -19.97 5.86 -28.96
C GLY A 271 -19.97 4.33 -29.10
N LEU A 272 -19.31 3.61 -28.19
CA LEU A 272 -19.21 2.14 -28.20
C LEU A 272 -20.34 1.44 -27.43
N VAL A 273 -21.39 2.17 -27.02
CA VAL A 273 -22.52 1.61 -26.25
C VAL A 273 -23.21 0.54 -27.08
N SER A 274 -23.20 -0.70 -26.59
CA SER A 274 -23.91 -1.81 -27.21
C SER A 274 -25.35 -1.86 -26.69
N ASP A 275 -26.32 -2.24 -27.53
CA ASP A 275 -27.72 -2.41 -27.11
C ASP A 275 -27.91 -3.48 -26.01
N SER A 276 -26.88 -4.31 -25.78
CA SER A 276 -26.83 -5.35 -24.77
C SER A 276 -26.14 -4.95 -23.46
N ASP A 277 -25.71 -3.70 -23.30
CA ASP A 277 -25.06 -3.26 -22.06
C ASP A 277 -26.11 -3.25 -20.95
N ASP A 278 -26.09 -4.28 -20.10
CA ASP A 278 -26.98 -4.44 -18.95
C ASP A 278 -26.76 -3.27 -17.97
N VAL A 279 -27.51 -2.19 -18.14
CA VAL A 279 -27.57 -1.05 -17.22
C VAL A 279 -27.95 -1.52 -15.80
N SER A 280 -28.72 -2.60 -15.72
CA SER A 280 -29.03 -3.33 -14.47
C SER A 280 -27.77 -3.76 -13.72
N ALA A 281 -26.70 -4.12 -14.42
CA ALA A 281 -25.42 -4.53 -13.85
C ALA A 281 -24.63 -3.37 -13.23
N LEU A 282 -25.00 -2.11 -13.48
CA LEU A 282 -24.38 -0.94 -12.85
C LEU A 282 -24.79 -0.75 -11.39
N GLN A 283 -25.79 -1.52 -10.91
CA GLN A 283 -26.28 -1.50 -9.53
C GLN A 283 -26.54 -0.07 -9.04
N LEU A 284 -27.24 0.74 -9.84
CA LEU A 284 -27.45 2.13 -9.51
C LEU A 284 -28.55 2.27 -8.45
N PRO A 285 -28.42 3.24 -7.53
CA PRO A 285 -29.50 3.56 -6.59
C PRO A 285 -30.74 4.12 -7.32
N MET A 286 -30.56 4.62 -8.54
CA MET A 286 -31.57 5.23 -9.38
C MET A 286 -32.43 4.15 -10.06
N GLN A 287 -33.75 4.30 -9.99
CA GLN A 287 -34.71 3.31 -10.52
C GLN A 287 -35.01 3.47 -12.02
N ASP A 288 -34.55 4.56 -12.66
CA ASP A 288 -34.86 4.85 -14.07
C ASP A 288 -33.74 4.38 -15.01
N PHE A 289 -33.75 3.09 -15.31
CA PHE A 289 -32.79 2.43 -16.19
C PHE A 289 -32.94 2.86 -17.66
N GLU A 290 -34.12 3.26 -18.10
CA GLU A 290 -34.38 3.68 -19.48
C GLU A 290 -33.77 5.05 -19.76
N SER A 291 -33.97 6.01 -18.85
CA SER A 291 -33.40 7.35 -18.97
C SER A 291 -31.88 7.33 -19.01
N ILE A 292 -31.23 6.55 -18.15
CA ILE A 292 -29.77 6.48 -18.17
C ILE A 292 -29.23 5.78 -19.42
N ALA A 293 -29.90 4.71 -19.90
CA ALA A 293 -29.51 4.04 -21.14
C ALA A 293 -29.55 5.01 -22.34
N LEU A 294 -30.61 5.81 -22.42
CA LEU A 294 -30.76 6.82 -23.46
C LEU A 294 -29.69 7.91 -23.35
N GLN A 295 -29.47 8.44 -22.15
CA GLN A 295 -28.47 9.50 -21.93
C GLN A 295 -27.04 9.02 -22.23
N LEU A 296 -26.69 7.77 -21.88
CA LEU A 296 -25.39 7.19 -22.23
C LEU A 296 -25.21 7.06 -23.75
N LYS A 297 -26.25 6.66 -24.48
CA LYS A 297 -26.22 6.64 -25.96
C LYS A 297 -26.05 8.05 -26.55
N MET A 298 -26.75 9.03 -26.00
CA MET A 298 -26.67 10.43 -26.44
C MET A 298 -25.31 11.07 -26.11
N LEU A 299 -24.64 10.61 -25.05
CA LEU A 299 -23.36 11.15 -24.60
C LEU A 299 -22.28 11.07 -25.69
N GLY A 300 -22.19 9.93 -26.39
CA GLY A 300 -21.24 9.77 -27.50
C GLY A 300 -21.49 10.73 -28.67
N GLY A 301 -22.72 11.24 -28.82
CA GLY A 301 -23.06 12.30 -29.75
C GLY A 301 -22.51 13.68 -29.34
N LEU A 302 -22.51 13.95 -28.03
CA LEU A 302 -22.04 15.19 -27.43
C LEU A 302 -20.50 15.28 -27.37
N THR A 303 -19.83 14.15 -27.20
CA THR A 303 -18.38 14.07 -26.98
C THR A 303 -17.56 13.77 -28.23
N LYS A 304 -18.15 13.81 -29.44
CA LYS A 304 -17.45 13.41 -30.68
C LYS A 304 -16.14 14.14 -30.95
N ASP A 305 -16.03 15.39 -30.51
CA ASP A 305 -14.89 16.26 -30.82
C ASP A 305 -13.73 16.12 -29.81
N GLN A 306 -13.90 15.35 -28.71
CA GLN A 306 -12.91 15.25 -27.64
C GLN A 306 -12.80 13.82 -27.11
N ALA A 307 -11.56 13.36 -26.91
CA ALA A 307 -11.29 12.08 -26.25
C ALA A 307 -11.15 12.27 -24.74
N PHE A 308 -11.84 11.44 -23.97
CA PHE A 308 -11.78 11.43 -22.51
C PHE A 308 -11.04 10.18 -22.02
N HIS A 309 -10.06 10.37 -21.15
CA HIS A 309 -9.28 9.28 -20.54
C HIS A 309 -9.69 8.98 -19.10
N THR A 310 -10.22 9.98 -18.37
CA THR A 310 -10.67 9.80 -17.00
C THR A 310 -12.10 10.32 -16.81
N VAL A 311 -12.80 9.77 -15.82
CA VAL A 311 -14.13 10.25 -15.40
C VAL A 311 -14.06 11.70 -14.87
N ASN A 312 -12.91 12.09 -14.32
CA ASN A 312 -12.69 13.45 -13.85
C ASN A 312 -12.69 14.46 -15.01
N ASP A 313 -12.06 14.12 -16.13
CA ASP A 313 -12.07 14.96 -17.34
C ASP A 313 -13.48 15.12 -17.90
N LEU A 314 -14.23 14.01 -17.93
CA LEU A 314 -15.64 14.04 -18.31
C LEU A 314 -16.47 14.92 -17.34
N GLY A 315 -16.24 14.81 -16.04
CA GLY A 315 -16.90 15.63 -15.02
C GLY A 315 -16.64 17.13 -15.23
N ARG A 316 -15.39 17.52 -15.51
CA ARG A 316 -15.04 18.92 -15.83
C ARG A 316 -15.70 19.41 -17.11
N PHE A 317 -15.74 18.57 -18.15
CA PHE A 317 -16.43 18.90 -19.39
C PHE A 317 -17.92 19.12 -19.17
N MET A 318 -18.59 18.20 -18.45
CA MET A 318 -20.01 18.32 -18.10
C MET A 318 -20.27 19.58 -17.27
N ALA A 319 -19.33 19.97 -16.39
CA ALA A 319 -19.43 21.18 -15.60
C ALA A 319 -19.33 22.48 -16.42
N ALA A 320 -18.62 22.45 -17.56
CA ALA A 320 -18.45 23.59 -18.45
C ALA A 320 -19.62 23.76 -19.46
N LEU A 321 -20.51 22.78 -19.57
CA LEU A 321 -21.68 22.85 -20.46
C LEU A 321 -22.70 23.89 -19.99
N HIS A 322 -23.47 24.40 -20.95
CA HIS A 322 -24.62 25.27 -20.65
C HIS A 322 -25.64 24.53 -19.75
N PRO A 323 -26.23 25.19 -18.73
CA PRO A 323 -27.11 24.53 -17.75
C PRO A 323 -28.27 23.75 -18.35
N GLN A 324 -28.84 24.23 -19.46
CA GLN A 324 -29.94 23.54 -20.16
C GLN A 324 -29.47 22.23 -20.79
N THR A 325 -28.29 22.22 -21.41
CA THR A 325 -27.70 21.03 -22.03
C THR A 325 -27.29 20.03 -20.96
N ARG A 326 -26.68 20.51 -19.87
CA ARG A 326 -26.32 19.70 -18.70
C ARG A 326 -27.54 19.00 -18.09
N GLY A 327 -28.69 19.71 -18.00
CA GLY A 327 -29.93 19.16 -17.49
C GLY A 327 -30.48 17.95 -18.27
N LEU A 328 -30.11 17.79 -19.55
CA LEU A 328 -30.50 16.61 -20.35
C LEU A 328 -29.76 15.33 -19.93
N PHE A 329 -28.65 15.46 -19.19
CA PHE A 329 -27.76 14.36 -18.79
C PHE A 329 -27.76 14.17 -17.26
N SER A 330 -28.90 14.40 -16.61
CA SER A 330 -29.03 14.34 -15.15
C SER A 330 -28.62 13.00 -14.54
N GLU A 331 -28.89 11.88 -15.22
CA GLU A 331 -28.54 10.53 -14.73
C GLU A 331 -27.06 10.22 -14.97
N VAL A 332 -26.51 10.66 -16.10
CA VAL A 332 -25.06 10.57 -16.37
C VAL A 332 -24.29 11.41 -15.36
N GLU A 333 -24.77 12.60 -15.00
CA GLU A 333 -24.16 13.44 -13.97
C GLU A 333 -24.17 12.75 -12.59
N LYS A 334 -25.27 12.10 -12.20
CA LYS A 334 -25.31 11.28 -10.99
C LYS A 334 -24.32 10.12 -11.05
N LEU A 335 -24.20 9.44 -12.19
CA LEU A 335 -23.25 8.36 -12.39
C LEU A 335 -21.79 8.83 -12.27
N ILE A 336 -21.47 10.00 -12.84
CA ILE A 336 -20.16 10.65 -12.70
C ILE A 336 -19.88 10.93 -11.22
N HIS A 337 -20.82 11.54 -10.49
CA HIS A 337 -20.66 11.78 -9.06
C HIS A 337 -20.46 10.48 -8.27
N LEU A 338 -21.21 9.42 -8.57
CA LEU A 338 -21.04 8.12 -7.93
C LEU A 338 -19.63 7.55 -8.16
N CYS A 339 -19.05 7.74 -9.35
CA CYS A 339 -17.68 7.29 -9.63
C CYS A 339 -16.63 8.14 -8.91
N LEU A 340 -16.79 9.47 -8.91
CA LEU A 340 -15.83 10.40 -8.29
C LEU A 340 -15.86 10.35 -6.75
N CYS A 341 -16.99 9.94 -6.16
CA CYS A 341 -17.12 9.75 -4.71
C CYS A 341 -16.49 8.44 -4.20
N LEU A 342 -16.07 7.52 -5.08
CA LEU A 342 -15.44 6.28 -4.65
C LEU A 342 -14.00 6.57 -4.18
N PRO A 343 -13.59 6.02 -3.02
CA PRO A 343 -12.25 6.22 -2.51
C PRO A 343 -11.26 5.33 -3.27
N VAL A 344 -10.92 5.66 -4.50
CA VAL A 344 -9.92 4.90 -5.29
C VAL A 344 -8.52 5.18 -4.74
N SER A 345 -8.22 6.45 -4.45
CA SER A 345 -6.94 6.90 -3.88
C SER A 345 -6.97 6.98 -2.35
N THR A 346 -5.79 6.91 -1.71
CA THR A 346 -5.63 7.08 -0.26
C THR A 346 -5.57 8.54 0.20
N ALA A 347 -5.60 9.51 -0.72
CA ALA A 347 -5.40 10.93 -0.38
C ALA A 347 -6.34 11.41 0.75
N CYS A 348 -7.63 11.05 0.68
CA CYS A 348 -8.62 11.44 1.70
C CYS A 348 -8.32 10.83 3.09
N SER A 349 -7.86 9.57 3.14
CA SER A 349 -7.53 8.92 4.40
C SER A 349 -6.21 9.43 4.98
N GLU A 350 -5.20 9.68 4.14
CA GLU A 350 -3.91 10.26 4.54
C GLU A 350 -4.07 11.66 5.15
N ILE A 351 -4.94 12.51 4.58
CA ILE A 351 -5.29 13.82 5.15
C ILE A 351 -5.86 13.66 6.56
N SER A 352 -6.82 12.74 6.73
CA SER A 352 -7.48 12.48 8.01
C SER A 352 -6.50 11.93 9.05
N PHE A 353 -5.66 10.95 8.69
CA PHE A 353 -4.65 10.39 9.60
C PHE A 353 -3.56 11.40 9.97
N SER A 354 -3.12 12.24 9.01
CA SER A 354 -2.17 13.33 9.25
C SER A 354 -2.74 14.40 10.18
N ALA A 355 -4.01 14.76 10.00
CA ALA A 355 -4.73 15.64 10.91
C ALA A 355 -4.81 15.03 12.32
N LEU A 356 -5.24 13.77 12.43
CA LEU A 356 -5.36 13.08 13.70
C LEU A 356 -4.04 12.97 14.45
N ARG A 357 -2.92 12.71 13.75
CA ARG A 357 -1.59 12.66 14.36
C ARG A 357 -1.17 14.00 14.98
N ARG A 358 -1.61 15.12 14.41
CA ARG A 358 -1.38 16.47 14.95
C ARG A 358 -2.33 16.82 16.09
N LEU A 359 -3.58 16.35 16.02
CA LEU A 359 -4.60 16.64 17.02
C LEU A 359 -4.43 15.80 18.29
N LYS A 360 -4.06 14.53 18.15
CA LYS A 360 -3.92 13.55 19.24
C LYS A 360 -2.50 13.58 19.80
N THR A 361 -2.24 14.57 20.66
CA THR A 361 -0.99 14.70 21.41
C THR A 361 -1.08 14.03 22.78
N TRP A 362 0.06 13.81 23.43
CA TRP A 362 0.13 13.21 24.77
C TRP A 362 -0.71 14.00 25.81
N LEU A 363 -0.67 15.33 25.72
CA LEU A 363 -1.48 16.25 26.54
C LEU A 363 -2.99 16.16 26.27
N ARG A 364 -3.40 15.61 25.12
CA ARG A 364 -4.80 15.45 24.69
C ARG A 364 -5.24 13.97 24.67
N SER A 365 -4.60 13.13 25.47
CA SER A 365 -4.86 11.68 25.49
C SER A 365 -6.27 11.28 25.95
N LYS A 366 -7.00 12.15 26.66
CA LYS A 366 -8.35 11.89 27.20
C LYS A 366 -9.50 12.59 26.43
N VAL A 367 -9.28 13.06 25.20
CA VAL A 367 -10.36 13.69 24.41
C VAL A 367 -11.40 12.64 24.01
N SER A 368 -12.70 12.95 24.20
CA SER A 368 -13.79 12.06 23.79
C SER A 368 -13.85 11.89 22.26
N GLN A 369 -14.33 10.74 21.79
CA GLN A 369 -14.38 10.44 20.36
C GLN A 369 -15.18 11.51 19.58
N CYS A 370 -16.35 11.93 20.08
CA CYS A 370 -17.13 12.99 19.46
C CYS A 370 -16.32 14.28 19.34
N ARG A 371 -15.67 14.74 20.41
CA ARG A 371 -14.89 15.98 20.37
C ARG A 371 -13.70 15.87 19.41
N LEU A 372 -13.04 14.72 19.36
CA LEU A 372 -11.95 14.45 18.43
C LEU A 372 -12.42 14.53 16.98
N THR A 373 -13.56 13.92 16.65
CA THR A 373 -14.13 13.96 15.29
C THR A 373 -14.46 15.39 14.87
N HIS A 374 -15.12 16.18 15.73
CA HIS A 374 -15.40 17.59 15.41
C HIS A 374 -14.10 18.39 15.20
N MET A 375 -13.10 18.23 16.08
CA MET A 375 -11.80 18.89 15.89
C MET A 375 -11.07 18.45 14.61
N ALA A 376 -11.19 17.18 14.24
CA ALA A 376 -10.61 16.66 13.01
C ALA A 376 -11.27 17.29 11.79
N LEU A 377 -12.61 17.37 11.75
CA LEU A 377 -13.35 18.05 10.68
C LEU A 377 -12.92 19.52 10.57
N LEU A 378 -12.83 20.24 11.68
CA LEU A 378 -12.41 21.64 11.68
C LEU A 378 -10.95 21.80 11.21
N HIS A 379 -10.07 20.86 11.55
CA HIS A 379 -8.66 20.95 11.14
C HIS A 379 -8.44 20.56 9.67
N VAL A 380 -9.26 19.66 9.12
CA VAL A 380 -9.18 19.24 7.71
C VAL A 380 -9.80 20.30 6.80
N HIS A 381 -10.94 20.88 7.18
CA HIS A 381 -11.70 21.84 6.37
C HIS A 381 -11.51 23.29 6.84
N LYS A 382 -10.26 23.71 7.07
CA LYS A 382 -9.97 25.08 7.51
C LYS A 382 -10.36 26.13 6.49
N ASP A 383 -10.17 25.83 5.21
CA ASP A 383 -10.50 26.77 4.13
C ASP A 383 -12.02 27.09 4.14
N ILE A 384 -12.85 26.07 4.37
CA ILE A 384 -14.31 26.24 4.52
C ILE A 384 -14.66 27.03 5.79
N LEU A 385 -13.88 26.88 6.86
CA LEU A 385 -14.06 27.62 8.11
C LEU A 385 -13.70 29.10 7.99
N ASP A 386 -12.70 29.43 7.19
CA ASP A 386 -12.28 30.80 6.97
C ASP A 386 -13.36 31.60 6.20
N ASP A 387 -14.16 30.92 5.38
CA ASP A 387 -15.30 31.49 4.66
C ASP A 387 -16.61 31.57 5.50
N LEU A 388 -16.66 30.90 6.66
CA LEU A 388 -17.86 30.85 7.49
C LEU A 388 -18.08 32.15 8.29
N ASN A 389 -19.27 32.74 8.17
CA ASN A 389 -19.66 33.89 8.96
C ASN A 389 -19.98 33.49 10.41
N LEU A 390 -19.09 33.84 11.33
CA LEU A 390 -19.23 33.56 12.76
C LEU A 390 -20.54 34.12 13.37
N GLN A 391 -21.05 35.25 12.87
CA GLN A 391 -22.29 35.83 13.39
C GLN A 391 -23.50 34.95 13.08
N ASP A 392 -23.55 34.38 11.88
CA ASP A 392 -24.64 33.50 11.46
C ASP A 392 -24.60 32.19 12.27
N VAL A 393 -23.39 31.66 12.50
CA VAL A 393 -23.18 30.47 13.34
C VAL A 393 -23.62 30.73 14.80
N ILE A 394 -23.27 31.90 15.36
CA ILE A 394 -23.70 32.30 16.71
C ILE A 394 -25.22 32.44 16.76
N GLY A 395 -25.83 33.09 15.77
CA GLY A 395 -27.28 33.25 15.68
C GLY A 395 -28.00 31.90 15.64
N GLU A 396 -27.51 30.96 14.84
CA GLU A 396 -28.08 29.62 14.76
C GLU A 396 -27.87 28.81 16.05
N PHE A 397 -26.71 28.96 16.71
CA PHE A 397 -26.44 28.35 18.01
C PHE A 397 -27.39 28.87 19.10
N ILE A 398 -27.61 30.19 19.16
CA ILE A 398 -28.57 30.82 20.08
C ILE A 398 -29.98 30.29 19.81
N HIS A 399 -30.38 30.17 18.55
CA HIS A 399 -31.72 29.68 18.20
C HIS A 399 -31.95 28.21 18.58
N ARG A 400 -30.93 27.35 18.43
CA ARG A 400 -31.01 25.92 18.76
C ARG A 400 -30.92 25.64 20.26
N THR A 401 -30.38 26.57 21.05
CA THR A 401 -30.13 26.38 22.49
C THR A 401 -31.14 27.20 23.30
N PRO A 402 -32.14 26.58 23.94
CA PRO A 402 -33.26 27.30 24.56
C PRO A 402 -32.81 28.26 25.67
N GLU A 403 -31.74 27.93 26.40
CA GLU A 403 -31.18 28.82 27.44
C GLU A 403 -30.49 30.05 26.85
N CYS A 404 -29.89 29.94 25.65
CA CYS A 404 -29.26 31.08 24.99
C CYS A 404 -30.31 31.97 24.32
N LYS A 405 -31.37 31.38 23.76
CA LYS A 405 -32.46 32.14 23.10
C LYS A 405 -33.17 33.10 24.05
N SER A 406 -33.36 32.75 25.32
CA SER A 406 -33.96 33.65 26.31
C SER A 406 -33.07 34.82 26.70
N THR A 407 -31.75 34.68 26.51
CA THR A 407 -30.74 35.63 27.01
C THR A 407 -30.17 36.52 25.91
N PHE A 408 -30.06 35.99 24.68
CA PHE A 408 -29.39 36.63 23.54
C PHE A 408 -30.23 36.62 22.24
N GLY A 409 -31.43 36.01 22.26
CA GLY A 409 -32.27 35.79 21.08
C GLY A 409 -33.20 36.94 20.72
#